data_AF-A0AAD8XA27-F1
#
_entry.id   AF-A0AAD8XA27-F1
#
_cell.length_a   1.000
_cell.length_b   1.000
_cell.length_c   1.000
_cell.angle_alpha   90.00
_cell.angle_beta   90.00
_cell.angle_gamma   90.00
#
_symmetry.space_group_name_H-M   'P 1'
#
loop_
_entity.id
_entity.type
_entity.pdbx_description
1 polymer ?
#
loop_
_entity_poly.entity_id
_entity_poly.type
_entity_poly.pdbx_seq_one_letter_code
_entity_poly.pdbx_strand_id
1 'polypeptide(L)'
;MSLPWLSQPVMLHSSRDAGACSMTPEQCAFKTSDWVFWYEADHRYGLPTVAFFVTAILLAVIASFASTYAPTSWRGNTLWLRILSSGRLLSYKSWRLGFWNSQPLGTYLVGAAGAVFFLAMTLGPQPYYWPNTKQLSFGNSPPIATRAGYMALACMPFLFILGAKANPISALTGISHEKLNIWHNWVAWAMFVLALVHTFPFIVFHIWKGDIVKQWNDGGIWVTGVIAILAQAWLTFMSIRWVR
;
A
#
# COMPACT_ATOMS: atom_id res chain seq x y z
N MET A 1 -30.66 8.59 -18.69
CA MET A 1 -29.47 8.59 -19.57
C MET A 1 -28.31 8.00 -18.78
N SER A 2 -27.82 6.83 -19.16
CA SER A 2 -26.55 6.30 -18.64
C SER A 2 -25.41 7.17 -19.19
N LEU A 3 -24.45 7.54 -18.33
CA LEU A 3 -23.21 8.14 -18.81
C LEU A 3 -22.50 7.10 -19.68
N PRO A 4 -22.01 7.46 -20.89
CA PRO A 4 -21.43 6.49 -21.82
C PRO A 4 -20.17 5.77 -21.30
N TRP A 5 -19.62 6.23 -20.18
CA TRP A 5 -18.43 5.70 -19.52
C TRP A 5 -18.70 5.04 -18.17
N LEU A 6 -19.97 5.02 -17.70
CA LEU A 6 -20.35 4.44 -16.40
C LEU A 6 -21.50 3.44 -16.59
N SER A 7 -21.12 2.16 -16.72
CA SER A 7 -22.05 1.04 -16.80
C SER A 7 -22.97 0.99 -15.57
N GLN A 8 -24.24 0.68 -15.81
CA GLN A 8 -25.27 0.58 -14.77
C GLN A 8 -25.73 -0.88 -14.63
N PRO A 9 -25.96 -1.38 -13.40
CA PRO A 9 -25.78 -0.70 -12.12
C PRO A 9 -24.30 -0.47 -11.81
N VAL A 10 -23.99 0.62 -11.09
CA VAL A 10 -22.63 0.85 -10.58
C VAL A 10 -22.33 -0.21 -9.54
N MET A 11 -21.38 -1.09 -9.85
CA MET A 11 -20.90 -2.10 -8.92
C MET A 11 -19.75 -1.50 -8.10
N LEU A 12 -19.75 -1.74 -6.78
CA LEU A 12 -18.66 -1.32 -5.88
C LEU A 12 -17.50 -2.33 -5.84
N HIS A 13 -17.49 -3.29 -6.75
CA HIS A 13 -16.43 -4.27 -6.91
C HIS A 13 -16.09 -4.41 -8.40
N SER A 14 -14.87 -4.85 -8.68
CA SER A 14 -14.48 -5.26 -10.03
C SER A 14 -15.31 -6.46 -10.47
N SER A 15 -15.35 -6.74 -11.79
CA SER A 15 -15.86 -8.02 -12.26
C SER A 15 -15.13 -9.16 -11.54
N ARG A 16 -15.88 -10.23 -11.21
CA ARG A 16 -15.32 -11.48 -10.69
C ARG A 16 -15.35 -12.62 -11.71
N ASP A 17 -15.97 -12.36 -12.86
CA ASP A 17 -16.09 -13.34 -13.93
C ASP A 17 -14.89 -13.22 -14.88
N ALA A 18 -14.08 -14.27 -14.90
CA ALA A 18 -12.91 -14.38 -15.78
C ALA A 18 -13.27 -14.84 -17.21
N GLY A 19 -14.52 -15.23 -17.45
CA GLY A 19 -14.99 -15.81 -18.68
C GLY A 19 -14.41 -17.21 -18.95
N ALA A 20 -14.77 -17.76 -20.12
CA ALA A 20 -14.24 -19.04 -20.56
C ALA A 20 -12.76 -18.91 -20.95
N CYS A 21 -11.91 -19.78 -20.39
CA CYS A 21 -10.50 -19.86 -20.73
C CYS A 21 -10.29 -20.75 -21.97
N SER A 22 -9.67 -20.19 -23.02
CA SER A 22 -9.42 -20.89 -24.29
C SER A 22 -8.07 -21.62 -24.35
N MET A 23 -7.31 -21.63 -23.26
CA MET A 23 -6.00 -22.28 -23.15
C MET A 23 -6.13 -23.73 -22.69
N THR A 24 -5.02 -24.46 -22.57
CA THR A 24 -5.02 -25.82 -21.99
C THR A 24 -5.51 -25.79 -20.53
N PRO A 25 -6.09 -26.89 -20.00
CA PRO A 25 -6.56 -26.94 -18.62
C PRO A 25 -5.50 -26.53 -17.59
N GLU A 26 -4.25 -26.92 -17.80
CA GLU A 26 -3.12 -26.59 -16.93
C GLU A 26 -2.79 -25.09 -16.97
N GLN A 27 -2.82 -24.48 -18.16
CA GLN A 27 -2.60 -23.04 -18.34
C GLN A 27 -3.75 -22.22 -17.73
N CYS A 28 -4.97 -22.70 -17.86
CA CYS A 28 -6.13 -22.08 -17.22
C CYS A 28 -6.03 -22.17 -15.70
N ALA A 29 -5.69 -23.34 -15.14
CA ALA A 29 -5.47 -23.52 -13.71
C ALA A 29 -4.34 -22.61 -13.18
N PHE A 30 -3.27 -22.44 -13.95
CA PHE A 30 -2.19 -21.52 -13.62
C PHE A 30 -2.66 -20.05 -13.63
N LYS A 31 -3.41 -19.63 -14.66
CA LYS A 31 -3.97 -18.27 -14.77
C LYS A 31 -4.90 -17.93 -13.60
N THR A 32 -5.62 -18.91 -13.07
CA THR A 32 -6.55 -18.77 -11.94
C THR A 32 -5.92 -19.13 -10.59
N SER A 33 -4.60 -19.31 -10.53
CA SER A 33 -3.93 -19.61 -9.27
C SER A 33 -3.93 -18.40 -8.33
N ASP A 34 -3.86 -18.70 -7.03
CA ASP A 34 -4.18 -17.79 -5.92
C ASP A 34 -3.52 -16.40 -6.04
N TRP A 35 -2.25 -16.36 -6.42
CA TRP A 35 -1.44 -15.14 -6.40
C TRP A 35 -1.52 -14.30 -7.67
N VAL A 36 -2.03 -14.87 -8.76
CA VAL A 36 -1.99 -14.23 -10.09
C VAL A 36 -3.36 -14.05 -10.71
N PHE A 37 -4.41 -14.57 -10.05
CA PHE A 37 -5.76 -14.42 -10.54
C PHE A 37 -6.23 -12.95 -10.48
N TRP A 38 -6.24 -12.31 -11.64
CA TRP A 38 -6.47 -10.87 -11.77
C TRP A 38 -7.84 -10.42 -11.19
N TYR A 39 -8.88 -11.22 -11.36
CA TYR A 39 -10.25 -10.89 -10.93
C TYR A 39 -10.46 -10.94 -9.41
N GLU A 40 -9.50 -11.46 -8.65
CA GLU A 40 -9.47 -11.44 -7.18
C GLU A 40 -8.24 -10.73 -6.60
N ALA A 41 -7.42 -10.09 -7.44
CA ALA A 41 -6.16 -9.50 -6.98
C ALA A 41 -6.35 -8.42 -5.89
N ASP A 42 -7.50 -7.73 -5.87
CA ASP A 42 -7.87 -6.82 -4.78
C ASP A 42 -8.05 -7.54 -3.44
N HIS A 43 -8.62 -8.76 -3.44
CA HIS A 43 -8.72 -9.58 -2.23
C HIS A 43 -7.36 -10.10 -1.77
N ARG A 44 -6.44 -10.37 -2.70
CA ARG A 44 -5.12 -10.96 -2.39
C ARG A 44 -4.08 -9.94 -1.97
N TYR A 45 -4.22 -8.70 -2.43
CA TYR A 45 -3.20 -7.66 -2.21
C TYR A 45 -3.76 -6.40 -1.57
N GLY A 46 -4.95 -5.96 -1.99
CA GLY A 46 -5.62 -4.79 -1.43
C GLY A 46 -6.09 -5.03 0.01
N LEU A 47 -6.91 -6.06 0.23
CA LEU A 47 -7.46 -6.37 1.56
C LEU A 47 -6.38 -6.63 2.62
N PRO A 48 -5.31 -7.41 2.37
CA PRO A 48 -4.24 -7.59 3.35
C PRO A 48 -3.50 -6.29 3.66
N THR A 49 -3.34 -5.40 2.67
CA THR A 49 -2.73 -4.08 2.90
C THR A 49 -3.61 -3.21 3.80
N VAL A 50 -4.93 -3.18 3.54
CA VAL A 50 -5.89 -2.50 4.43
C VAL A 50 -5.87 -3.11 5.82
N ALA A 51 -5.89 -4.44 5.93
CA ALA A 51 -5.85 -5.15 7.20
C ALA A 51 -4.56 -4.87 7.98
N PHE A 52 -3.41 -4.76 7.29
CA PHE A 52 -2.14 -4.39 7.89
C PHE A 52 -2.20 -3.00 8.54
N PHE A 53 -2.71 -2.00 7.82
CA PHE A 53 -2.89 -0.65 8.36
C PHE A 53 -3.88 -0.60 9.52
N VAL A 54 -5.04 -1.24 9.37
CA VAL A 54 -6.07 -1.30 10.44
C VAL A 54 -5.50 -1.97 11.68
N THR A 55 -4.76 -3.07 11.52
CA THR A 55 -4.12 -3.78 12.64
C THR A 55 -3.12 -2.88 13.36
N ALA A 56 -2.25 -2.17 12.63
CA ALA A 56 -1.31 -1.23 13.23
C ALA A 56 -2.02 -0.11 14.02
N ILE A 57 -3.11 0.44 13.47
CA ILE A 57 -3.91 1.47 14.13
C ILE A 57 -4.60 0.90 15.38
N LEU A 58 -5.22 -0.27 15.29
CA LEU A 58 -5.89 -0.93 16.41
C LEU A 58 -4.91 -1.24 17.54
N LEU A 59 -3.71 -1.74 17.23
CA LEU A 59 -2.67 -1.97 18.24
C LEU A 59 -2.27 -0.66 18.94
N ALA A 60 -2.18 0.46 18.20
CA ALA A 60 -1.90 1.76 18.78
C ALA A 60 -3.04 2.27 19.67
N VAL A 61 -4.30 2.06 19.27
CA VAL A 61 -5.49 2.38 20.07
C VAL A 61 -5.52 1.55 21.35
N ILE A 62 -5.35 0.23 21.26
CA ILE A 62 -5.31 -0.67 22.41
C ILE A 62 -4.19 -0.27 23.37
N ALA A 63 -2.98 0.00 22.85
CA ALA A 63 -1.86 0.44 23.68
C ALA A 63 -2.15 1.77 24.39
N SER A 64 -2.77 2.74 23.70
CA SER A 64 -3.14 4.02 24.28
C SER A 64 -4.18 3.86 25.38
N PHE A 65 -5.27 3.13 25.11
CA PHE A 65 -6.32 2.86 26.09
C PHE A 65 -5.79 2.10 27.31
N ALA A 66 -5.00 1.05 27.08
CA ALA A 66 -4.40 0.27 28.16
C ALA A 66 -3.47 1.16 29.02
N SER A 67 -2.69 2.05 28.42
CA SER A 67 -1.80 2.96 29.16
C SER A 67 -2.55 4.03 29.97
N THR A 68 -3.70 4.51 29.48
CA THR A 68 -4.45 5.63 30.07
C THR A 68 -5.43 5.15 31.14
N TYR A 69 -6.16 4.08 30.85
CA TYR A 69 -7.25 3.57 31.68
C TYR A 69 -6.86 2.34 32.51
N ALA A 70 -5.56 2.04 32.65
CA ALA A 70 -5.08 0.95 33.49
C ALA A 70 -5.64 1.07 34.93
N PRO A 71 -6.25 0.01 35.48
CA PRO A 71 -6.77 0.01 36.85
C PRO A 71 -5.64 0.17 37.86
N THR A 72 -5.97 0.66 39.05
CA THR A 72 -5.00 0.91 40.14
C THR A 72 -4.21 -0.34 40.54
N SER A 73 -4.82 -1.52 40.47
CA SER A 73 -4.17 -2.82 40.69
C SER A 73 -3.02 -3.10 39.71
N TRP A 74 -3.14 -2.65 38.45
CA TRP A 74 -2.12 -2.86 37.42
C TRP A 74 -1.00 -1.81 37.53
N ARG A 75 -1.32 -0.59 37.95
CA ARG A 75 -0.34 0.51 38.09
C ARG A 75 0.78 0.20 39.10
N GLY A 76 0.53 -0.66 40.09
CA GLY A 76 1.54 -1.13 41.04
C GLY A 76 2.34 -2.35 40.59
N ASN A 77 1.95 -3.03 39.49
CA ASN A 77 2.61 -4.25 39.04
C ASN A 77 3.92 -3.93 38.31
N THR A 78 5.03 -4.54 38.76
CA THR A 78 6.36 -4.35 38.18
C THR A 78 6.42 -4.72 36.70
N LEU A 79 5.71 -5.77 36.27
CA LEU A 79 5.66 -6.17 34.86
C LEU A 79 4.98 -5.10 34.00
N TRP A 80 3.85 -4.55 34.48
CA TRP A 80 3.13 -3.49 33.80
C TRP A 80 3.99 -2.22 33.66
N LEU A 81 4.68 -1.82 34.73
CA LEU A 81 5.62 -0.70 34.70
C LEU A 81 6.78 -0.93 33.73
N ARG A 82 7.33 -2.15 33.65
CA ARG A 82 8.37 -2.50 32.67
C ARG A 82 7.88 -2.41 31.23
N ILE A 83 6.67 -2.88 30.95
CA ILE A 83 6.04 -2.78 29.63
C ILE A 83 5.84 -1.31 29.26
N LEU A 84 5.25 -0.50 30.15
CA LEU A 84 5.05 0.93 29.90
C LEU A 84 6.38 1.68 29.70
N SER A 85 7.39 1.42 30.52
CA SER A 85 8.71 2.03 30.37
C SER A 85 9.39 1.64 29.07
N SER A 86 9.26 0.37 28.64
CA SER A 86 9.79 -0.10 27.36
C SER A 86 9.06 0.55 26.19
N GLY A 87 7.73 0.64 26.25
CA GLY A 87 6.93 1.35 25.26
C GLY A 87 7.32 2.83 25.16
N ARG A 88 7.49 3.51 26.29
CA ARG A 88 7.98 4.91 26.32
C ARG A 88 9.38 5.03 25.72
N LEU A 89 10.29 4.11 26.03
CA LEU A 89 11.62 4.10 25.43
C LEU A 89 11.51 4.00 23.90
N LEU A 90 10.72 3.06 23.39
CA LEU A 90 10.53 2.89 21.95
C LEU A 90 9.88 4.11 21.29
N SER A 91 8.89 4.74 21.94
CA SER A 91 8.14 5.86 21.37
C SER A 91 8.83 7.22 21.48
N TYR A 92 9.70 7.43 22.48
CA TYR A 92 10.29 8.75 22.76
C TYR A 92 11.80 8.80 22.62
N LYS A 93 12.53 7.69 22.77
CA LYS A 93 14.00 7.71 22.74
C LYS A 93 14.50 8.01 21.33
N SER A 94 15.00 9.22 21.14
CA SER A 94 15.84 9.60 20.01
C SER A 94 17.31 9.61 20.41
N TRP A 95 18.19 9.38 19.43
CA TRP A 95 19.63 9.53 19.57
C TRP A 95 20.11 10.70 18.71
N ARG A 96 21.02 11.50 19.23
CA ARG A 96 21.68 12.56 18.47
C ARG A 96 22.92 11.98 17.80
N LEU A 97 22.90 11.90 16.48
CA LEU A 97 24.01 11.46 15.64
C LEU A 97 24.57 12.69 14.92
N GLY A 98 25.59 13.31 15.54
CA GLY A 98 26.18 14.55 15.05
C GLY A 98 25.17 15.72 15.01
N PHE A 99 24.89 16.21 13.81
CA PHE A 99 23.95 17.30 13.55
C PHE A 99 22.50 16.84 13.31
N TRP A 100 22.24 15.51 13.36
CA TRP A 100 20.90 14.94 13.17
C TRP A 100 20.37 14.30 14.44
N ASN A 101 19.08 14.44 14.68
CA ASN A 101 18.36 13.63 15.66
C ASN A 101 17.65 12.47 14.95
N SER A 102 17.89 11.25 15.42
CA SER A 102 17.19 10.06 14.93
C SER A 102 15.70 10.16 15.25
N GLN A 103 14.89 9.44 14.48
CA GLN A 103 13.52 9.16 14.92
C GLN A 103 13.54 8.16 16.09
N PRO A 104 12.44 8.06 16.86
CA PRO A 104 12.32 7.05 17.91
C PRO A 104 12.47 5.63 17.36
N LEU A 105 13.05 4.72 18.14
CA LEU A 105 13.26 3.32 17.71
C LEU A 105 11.96 2.65 17.25
N GLY A 106 10.85 2.91 17.92
CA GLY A 106 9.54 2.38 17.57
C GLY A 106 9.09 2.78 16.15
N THR A 107 9.46 3.98 15.68
CA THR A 107 9.18 4.41 14.30
C THR A 107 9.95 3.55 13.30
N TYR A 108 11.21 3.22 13.57
CA TYR A 108 11.98 2.34 12.69
C TYR A 108 11.46 0.90 12.72
N LEU A 109 11.05 0.39 13.87
CA LEU A 109 10.49 -0.97 13.99
C LEU A 109 9.18 -1.12 13.20
N VAL A 110 8.25 -0.17 13.36
CA VAL A 110 6.98 -0.19 12.62
C VAL A 110 7.23 0.07 11.12
N GLY A 111 8.16 0.96 10.78
CA GLY A 111 8.58 1.18 9.39
C GLY A 111 9.20 -0.06 8.75
N ALA A 112 10.04 -0.80 9.49
CA ALA A 112 10.63 -2.05 9.06
C ALA A 112 9.58 -3.15 8.88
N ALA A 113 8.61 -3.27 9.80
CA ALA A 113 7.49 -4.20 9.65
C ALA A 113 6.68 -3.89 8.38
N GLY A 114 6.42 -2.61 8.09
CA GLY A 114 5.79 -2.18 6.85
C GLY A 114 6.63 -2.51 5.62
N ALA A 115 7.93 -2.24 5.65
CA ALA A 115 8.84 -2.55 4.55
C ALA A 115 8.89 -4.06 4.27
N VAL A 116 9.00 -4.90 5.31
CA VAL A 116 8.95 -6.36 5.18
C VAL A 116 7.63 -6.81 4.57
N PHE A 117 6.50 -6.28 5.05
CA PHE A 117 5.19 -6.59 4.49
C PHE A 117 5.10 -6.23 2.99
N PHE A 118 5.41 -4.98 2.62
CA PHE A 118 5.31 -4.54 1.24
C PHE A 118 6.30 -5.26 0.32
N LEU A 119 7.53 -5.50 0.75
CA LEU A 119 8.51 -6.25 -0.03
C LEU A 119 8.11 -7.72 -0.18
N ALA A 120 7.63 -8.37 0.88
CA ALA A 120 7.16 -9.74 0.82
C ALA A 120 5.96 -9.89 -0.13
N MET A 121 4.96 -9.01 -0.02
CA MET A 121 3.78 -9.05 -0.89
C MET A 121 4.10 -8.63 -2.34
N THR A 122 5.12 -7.79 -2.55
CA THR A 122 5.53 -7.35 -3.89
C THR A 122 6.48 -8.33 -4.59
N LEU A 123 7.38 -8.99 -3.87
CA LEU A 123 8.45 -9.81 -4.46
C LEU A 123 8.28 -11.31 -4.19
N GLY A 124 7.58 -11.70 -3.12
CA GLY A 124 7.35 -13.11 -2.79
C GLY A 124 6.53 -13.84 -3.87
N PRO A 125 5.35 -13.33 -4.25
CA PRO A 125 4.52 -13.99 -5.25
C PRO A 125 5.15 -14.00 -6.65
N GLN A 126 5.13 -15.16 -7.30
CA GLN A 126 5.64 -15.38 -8.66
C GLN A 126 4.56 -15.98 -9.56
N PRO A 127 4.65 -15.78 -10.89
CA PRO A 127 5.67 -15.04 -11.63
C PRO A 127 5.50 -13.51 -11.55
N TYR A 128 6.48 -12.76 -12.08
CA TYR A 128 6.41 -11.29 -12.17
C TYR A 128 5.77 -10.82 -13.48
N TYR A 129 6.03 -11.55 -14.57
CA TYR A 129 5.43 -11.37 -15.88
C TYR A 129 4.72 -12.66 -16.28
N TRP A 130 3.66 -12.54 -17.07
CA TRP A 130 3.05 -13.71 -17.69
C TRP A 130 4.02 -14.33 -18.70
N PRO A 131 4.07 -15.68 -18.83
CA PRO A 131 4.84 -16.36 -19.85
C PRO A 131 4.10 -16.28 -21.21
N ASN A 132 3.83 -15.06 -21.66
CA ASN A 132 3.16 -14.80 -22.93
C ASN A 132 4.11 -15.11 -24.10
N THR A 133 3.55 -15.60 -25.20
CA THR A 133 4.23 -15.78 -26.49
C THR A 133 3.42 -15.11 -27.60
N LYS A 134 3.87 -15.19 -28.85
CA LYS A 134 3.10 -14.63 -29.98
C LYS A 134 1.75 -15.33 -30.18
N GLN A 135 1.60 -16.56 -29.71
CA GLN A 135 0.41 -17.39 -29.88
C GLN A 135 -0.39 -17.57 -28.58
N LEU A 136 0.25 -17.37 -27.42
CA LEU A 136 -0.34 -17.59 -26.10
C LEU A 136 -0.35 -16.29 -25.29
N SER A 137 -1.53 -15.90 -24.81
CA SER A 137 -1.70 -14.72 -23.96
C SER A 137 -2.49 -15.05 -22.71
N PHE A 138 -1.82 -15.05 -21.56
CA PHE A 138 -2.47 -15.17 -20.25
C PHE A 138 -3.21 -13.89 -19.87
N GLY A 139 -2.66 -12.74 -20.25
CA GLY A 139 -3.22 -11.43 -20.01
C GLY A 139 -2.24 -10.31 -20.35
N ASN A 140 -2.77 -9.09 -20.45
CA ASN A 140 -1.97 -7.89 -20.75
C ASN A 140 -1.46 -7.16 -19.50
N SER A 141 -1.90 -7.57 -18.30
CA SER A 141 -1.48 -6.95 -17.03
C SER A 141 -0.44 -7.83 -16.36
N PRO A 142 0.83 -7.39 -16.25
CA PRO A 142 1.85 -8.16 -15.54
C PRO A 142 1.43 -8.44 -14.09
N PRO A 143 1.63 -9.67 -13.57
CA PRO A 143 1.25 -10.00 -12.19
C PRO A 143 1.88 -9.08 -11.14
N ILE A 144 3.16 -8.71 -11.29
CA ILE A 144 3.83 -7.80 -10.35
C ILE A 144 3.23 -6.38 -10.37
N ALA A 145 2.85 -5.89 -11.56
CA ALA A 145 2.23 -4.58 -11.67
C ALA A 145 0.81 -4.57 -11.10
N THR A 146 0.06 -5.65 -11.31
CA THR A 146 -1.31 -5.80 -10.80
C THR A 146 -1.32 -5.72 -9.27
N ARG A 147 -0.48 -6.51 -8.60
CA ARG A 147 -0.41 -6.49 -7.13
C ARG A 147 0.08 -5.16 -6.57
N ALA A 148 1.11 -4.56 -7.18
CA ALA A 148 1.62 -3.26 -6.74
C ALA A 148 0.57 -2.16 -6.88
N GLY A 149 -0.25 -2.20 -7.94
CA GLY A 149 -1.37 -1.30 -8.14
C GLY A 149 -2.42 -1.41 -7.03
N TYR A 150 -2.87 -2.62 -6.69
CA TYR A 150 -3.85 -2.81 -5.62
C TYR A 150 -3.32 -2.44 -4.23
N MET A 151 -2.04 -2.73 -3.94
CA MET A 151 -1.42 -2.28 -2.69
C MET A 151 -1.29 -0.76 -2.63
N ALA A 152 -0.91 -0.09 -3.72
CA ALA A 152 -0.86 1.37 -3.79
C ALA A 152 -2.24 2.01 -3.56
N LEU A 153 -3.29 1.47 -4.21
CA LEU A 153 -4.66 1.92 -3.99
C LEU A 153 -5.11 1.73 -2.53
N ALA A 154 -4.73 0.62 -1.90
CA ALA A 154 -5.04 0.36 -0.50
C ALA A 154 -4.37 1.35 0.48
N CYS A 155 -3.26 2.00 0.10
CA CYS A 155 -2.62 3.04 0.90
C CYS A 155 -3.41 4.36 0.93
N MET A 156 -4.19 4.67 -0.12
CA MET A 156 -4.88 5.96 -0.30
C MET A 156 -5.75 6.41 0.88
N PRO A 157 -6.70 5.60 1.41
CA PRO A 157 -7.53 6.05 2.52
C PRO A 157 -6.71 6.40 3.77
N PHE A 158 -5.64 5.65 4.03
CA PHE A 158 -4.77 5.90 5.18
C PHE A 158 -3.89 7.13 4.99
N LEU A 159 -3.45 7.43 3.76
CA LEU A 159 -2.75 8.67 3.46
C LEU A 159 -3.60 9.88 3.82
N PHE A 160 -4.86 9.91 3.40
CA PHE A 160 -5.76 11.02 3.72
C PHE A 160 -6.02 11.13 5.22
N ILE A 161 -6.30 10.01 5.90
CA ILE A 161 -6.58 10.01 7.34
C ILE A 161 -5.34 10.46 8.13
N LEU A 162 -4.14 9.96 7.82
CA LEU A 162 -2.91 10.30 8.53
C LEU A 162 -2.48 11.77 8.33
N GLY A 163 -2.80 12.35 7.17
CA GLY A 163 -2.50 13.76 6.86
C GLY A 163 -3.54 14.77 7.35
N ALA A 164 -4.73 14.32 7.76
CA ALA A 164 -5.80 15.20 8.21
C ALA A 164 -5.46 15.86 9.56
N LYS A 165 -5.73 17.16 9.71
CA LYS A 165 -5.62 17.87 11.00
C LYS A 165 -6.70 17.40 12.00
N ALA A 166 -7.93 17.23 11.51
CA ALA A 166 -9.00 16.57 12.24
C ALA A 166 -8.86 15.07 12.03
N ASN A 167 -8.07 14.42 12.90
CA ASN A 167 -7.68 13.02 12.73
C ASN A 167 -8.42 12.11 13.72
N PRO A 168 -9.25 11.16 13.25
CA PRO A 168 -9.92 10.20 14.15
C PRO A 168 -8.92 9.32 14.92
N ILE A 169 -7.76 9.02 14.35
CA ILE A 169 -6.69 8.27 15.03
C ILE A 169 -6.15 9.10 16.20
N SER A 170 -5.94 10.41 16.01
CA SER A 170 -5.53 11.29 17.11
C SER A 170 -6.58 11.35 18.23
N ALA A 171 -7.87 11.40 17.87
CA ALA A 171 -8.95 11.40 18.85
C ALA A 171 -8.99 10.11 19.69
N LEU A 172 -8.72 8.95 19.08
CA LEU A 172 -8.73 7.65 19.77
C LEU A 172 -7.44 7.34 20.53
N THR A 173 -6.29 7.82 20.05
CA THR A 173 -4.97 7.43 20.59
C THR A 173 -4.33 8.51 21.45
N GLY A 174 -4.79 9.76 21.38
CA GLY A 174 -4.09 10.91 21.98
C GLY A 174 -2.77 11.28 21.30
N ILE A 175 -2.41 10.60 20.20
CA ILE A 175 -1.19 10.90 19.43
C ILE A 175 -1.44 12.16 18.59
N SER A 176 -0.58 13.17 18.70
CA SER A 176 -0.71 14.41 17.94
C SER A 176 -0.62 14.18 16.43
N HIS A 177 -1.33 15.01 15.65
CA HIS A 177 -1.32 14.94 14.19
C HIS A 177 0.12 15.06 13.62
N GLU A 178 0.99 15.84 14.27
CA GLU A 178 2.39 16.01 13.86
C GLU A 178 3.18 14.69 13.89
N LYS A 179 2.92 13.85 14.89
CA LYS A 179 3.53 12.51 15.00
C LYS A 179 2.95 11.55 13.97
N LEU A 180 1.65 11.64 13.68
CA LEU A 180 1.00 10.86 12.62
C LEU A 180 1.44 11.29 11.22
N ASN A 181 1.83 12.55 11.04
CA ASN A 181 2.33 13.05 9.77
C ASN A 181 3.66 12.39 9.36
N ILE A 182 4.44 11.85 10.31
CA ILE A 182 5.58 10.99 9.98
C ILE A 182 5.08 9.80 9.17
N TRP A 183 4.03 9.12 9.64
CA TRP A 183 3.44 7.97 8.94
C TRP A 183 2.80 8.34 7.62
N HIS A 184 2.14 9.50 7.50
CA HIS A 184 1.68 10.02 6.22
C HIS A 184 2.83 10.07 5.19
N ASN A 185 3.99 10.62 5.57
CA ASN A 185 5.16 10.68 4.68
C ASN A 185 5.71 9.30 4.33
N TRP A 186 5.88 8.39 5.31
CA TRP A 186 6.38 7.03 5.04
C TRP A 186 5.45 6.23 4.12
N VAL A 187 4.13 6.33 4.32
CA VAL A 187 3.14 5.69 3.44
C VAL A 187 3.15 6.33 2.05
N ALA A 188 3.39 7.64 1.93
CA ALA A 188 3.48 8.31 0.62
C ALA A 188 4.66 7.80 -0.19
N TRP A 189 5.81 7.58 0.46
CA TRP A 189 6.97 6.93 -0.16
C TRP A 189 6.69 5.47 -0.54
N ALA A 190 6.05 4.70 0.33
CA ALA A 190 5.67 3.31 0.02
C ALA A 190 4.72 3.25 -1.19
N MET A 191 3.69 4.10 -1.21
CA MET A 191 2.75 4.20 -2.33
C MET A 191 3.46 4.63 -3.61
N PHE A 192 4.40 5.58 -3.54
CA PHE A 192 5.18 6.01 -4.69
C PHE A 192 6.03 4.87 -5.27
N VAL A 193 6.76 4.12 -4.42
CA VAL A 193 7.54 2.95 -4.86
C VAL A 193 6.63 1.89 -5.50
N LEU A 194 5.49 1.58 -4.88
CA LEU A 194 4.50 0.66 -5.45
C LEU A 194 3.96 1.16 -6.80
N ALA A 195 3.73 2.46 -6.94
CA ALA A 195 3.26 3.05 -8.19
C ALA A 195 4.34 2.98 -9.30
N LEU A 196 5.63 3.07 -8.96
CA LEU A 196 6.72 2.80 -9.91
C LEU A 196 6.76 1.33 -10.33
N VAL A 197 6.64 0.40 -9.36
CA VAL A 197 6.57 -1.06 -9.63
C VAL A 197 5.29 -1.44 -10.38
N HIS A 198 4.23 -0.66 -10.27
CA HIS A 198 3.05 -0.79 -11.12
C HIS A 198 3.36 -0.31 -12.55
N THR A 199 3.92 0.89 -12.70
CA THR A 199 4.09 1.57 -13.99
C THR A 199 5.12 0.91 -14.90
N PHE A 200 6.34 0.67 -14.40
CA PHE A 200 7.44 0.22 -15.26
C PHE A 200 7.24 -1.15 -15.89
N PRO A 201 6.69 -2.17 -15.19
CA PRO A 201 6.42 -3.45 -15.83
C PRO A 201 5.38 -3.38 -16.94
N PHE A 202 4.38 -2.48 -16.84
CA PHE A 202 3.48 -2.20 -17.97
C PHE A 202 4.25 -1.63 -19.15
N ILE A 203 5.12 -0.63 -18.94
CA ILE A 203 5.96 -0.05 -20.01
C ILE A 203 6.79 -1.15 -20.69
N VAL A 204 7.49 -1.97 -19.91
CA VAL A 204 8.32 -3.08 -20.44
C VAL A 204 7.47 -4.06 -21.25
N PHE A 205 6.31 -4.46 -20.72
CA PHE A 205 5.41 -5.39 -21.40
C PHE A 205 4.89 -4.86 -22.74
N HIS A 206 4.47 -3.59 -22.79
CA HIS A 206 3.91 -2.99 -23.99
C HIS A 206 4.96 -2.57 -25.03
N ILE A 207 6.20 -2.29 -24.60
CA ILE A 207 7.34 -2.19 -25.52
C ILE A 207 7.62 -3.55 -26.14
N TRP A 208 7.71 -4.61 -25.34
CA TRP A 208 7.95 -5.98 -25.83
C TRP A 208 6.85 -6.44 -26.80
N LYS A 209 5.59 -6.10 -26.52
CA LYS A 209 4.44 -6.41 -27.38
C LYS A 209 4.39 -5.54 -28.64
N GLY A 210 5.08 -4.39 -28.65
CA GLY A 210 5.11 -3.46 -29.78
C GLY A 210 3.85 -2.60 -29.92
N ASP A 211 3.02 -2.49 -28.88
CA ASP A 211 1.75 -1.75 -28.91
C ASP A 211 1.74 -0.48 -28.05
N ILE A 212 2.87 -0.05 -27.48
CA ILE A 212 2.93 1.09 -26.55
C ILE A 212 2.39 2.41 -27.13
N VAL A 213 2.65 2.71 -28.41
CA VAL A 213 2.13 3.93 -29.07
C VAL A 213 0.61 3.86 -29.20
N LYS A 214 0.08 2.67 -29.51
CA LYS A 214 -1.36 2.43 -29.56
C LYS A 214 -1.97 2.62 -28.17
N GLN A 215 -1.36 2.03 -27.14
CA GLN A 215 -1.82 2.18 -25.76
C GLN A 215 -1.82 3.63 -25.27
N TRP A 216 -0.88 4.46 -25.73
CA TRP A 216 -0.83 5.89 -25.41
C TRP A 216 -2.00 6.66 -26.03
N ASN A 217 -2.32 6.35 -27.29
CA ASN A 217 -3.36 7.05 -28.04
C ASN A 217 -4.78 6.54 -27.72
N ASP A 218 -4.90 5.29 -27.27
CA ASP A 218 -6.18 4.63 -26.99
C ASP A 218 -6.61 4.79 -25.52
N GLY A 219 -7.85 5.24 -25.29
CA GLY A 219 -8.54 5.06 -24.01
C GLY A 219 -8.08 5.92 -22.83
N GLY A 220 -7.08 6.78 -22.98
CA GLY A 220 -6.69 7.83 -22.00
C GLY A 220 -6.09 7.34 -20.67
N ILE A 221 -6.19 6.05 -20.35
CA ILE A 221 -5.68 5.43 -19.10
C ILE A 221 -4.17 5.64 -18.95
N TRP A 222 -3.42 5.55 -20.04
CA TRP A 222 -1.97 5.77 -20.02
C TRP A 222 -1.59 7.21 -19.71
N VAL A 223 -2.31 8.15 -20.32
CA VAL A 223 -2.11 9.59 -20.09
C VAL A 223 -2.43 9.95 -18.64
N THR A 224 -3.57 9.47 -18.11
CA THR A 224 -3.95 9.73 -16.71
C THR A 224 -2.98 9.08 -15.72
N GLY A 225 -2.52 7.86 -16.01
CA GLY A 225 -1.49 7.18 -15.19
C GLY A 225 -0.17 7.94 -15.16
N VAL A 226 0.31 8.45 -16.30
CA VAL A 226 1.54 9.26 -16.35
C VAL A 226 1.38 10.59 -15.63
N ILE A 227 0.27 11.29 -15.79
CA ILE A 227 0.00 12.53 -15.05
C ILE A 227 -0.04 12.24 -13.54
N ALA A 228 -0.69 11.15 -13.12
CA ALA A 228 -0.79 10.77 -11.73
C ALA A 228 0.59 10.46 -11.10
N ILE A 229 1.46 9.69 -11.78
CA ILE A 229 2.79 9.39 -11.23
C ILE A 229 3.70 10.62 -11.19
N LEU A 230 3.58 11.54 -12.16
CA LEU A 230 4.31 12.81 -12.15
C LEU A 230 3.85 13.71 -10.99
N ALA A 231 2.55 13.83 -10.78
CA ALA A 231 1.99 14.57 -9.65
C ALA A 231 2.39 13.94 -8.31
N GLN A 232 2.30 12.60 -8.19
CA GLN A 232 2.73 11.87 -7.00
C GLN A 232 4.23 12.05 -6.73
N ALA A 233 5.08 11.98 -7.76
CA ALA A 233 6.51 12.22 -7.64
C ALA A 233 6.75 13.64 -7.13
N TRP A 234 6.13 14.65 -7.76
CA TRP A 234 6.25 16.04 -7.35
C TRP A 234 5.89 16.24 -5.87
N LEU A 235 4.71 15.77 -5.45
CA LEU A 235 4.26 15.86 -4.06
C LEU A 235 5.22 15.16 -3.09
N THR A 236 5.72 13.98 -3.46
CA THR A 236 6.61 13.18 -2.61
C THR A 236 7.98 13.85 -2.46
N PHE A 237 8.60 14.31 -3.55
CA PHE A 237 9.91 14.96 -3.50
C PHE A 237 9.85 16.36 -2.88
N MET A 238 8.81 17.15 -3.16
CA MET A 238 8.63 18.47 -2.55
C MET A 238 8.30 18.39 -1.05
N SER A 239 7.91 17.22 -0.54
CA SER A 239 7.69 17.01 0.90
C SER A 239 8.98 16.76 1.70
N ILE A 240 10.13 16.58 1.02
CA ILE A 240 11.42 16.35 1.69
C ILE A 240 11.79 17.58 2.51
N ARG A 241 12.23 17.37 3.75
CA ARG A 241 12.54 18.44 4.73
C ARG A 241 13.55 19.48 4.27
N TRP A 242 14.36 19.18 3.26
CA TRP A 242 15.37 20.12 2.72
C TRP A 242 14.83 20.96 1.57
N VAL A 243 13.68 20.56 1.01
CA VAL A 243 13.00 21.23 -0.11
C VAL A 243 11.85 22.10 0.40
N ARG A 244 11.13 21.64 1.43
CA ARG A 244 10.02 22.35 2.09
C ARG A 244 10.49 23.23 3.25
#